data_AF-A0ABD3BL17-F1
#
_entry.id   AF-A0ABD3BL17-F1
#
_cell.length_a   1.000
_cell.length_b   1.000
_cell.length_c   1.000
_cell.angle_alpha   90.00
_cell.angle_beta   90.00
_cell.angle_gamma   90.00
#
_symmetry.space_group_name_H-M   'P 1'
#
loop_
_entity.id
_entity.type
_entity.pdbx_description
1 polymer ?
#
loop_
_entity_poly.entity_id
_entity_poly.type
_entity_poly.pdbx_seq_one_letter_code
_entity_poly.pdbx_strand_id
1 'polypeptide(L)'
;MTQPLKCTISVVSDSPPRLVSANNHKPLPAEVSRTIVELSSVGTLSTITRVGSPLGYGVRFAVDLNGTPVLCLNESDTRFSFDDRRCSLHVQLEQCGGRRTPQCTIQGNLDKPEDSMVLRKLSSAWNKRFNEEVEESCIYVIDVERVLQIEDYAEDGIWVTPSEYASAEPDPLRACAEKFADEINTHNKDDVYRFCNIYADLDFQVLDAKMVWVDRLGFDVHVRSVHGDIYEVRMPFPREVTDEKSAKSSFNGMSQLAWEVEKNILVPEFKKVQHLKKVIGNSI
;
A
#
# COMPACT_ATOMS: atom_id res chain seq x y z
N MET A 1 -21.56 -49.48 32.74
CA MET A 1 -20.25 -48.84 33.04
C MET A 1 -19.70 -48.30 31.73
N THR A 2 -19.81 -46.98 31.52
CA THR A 2 -19.37 -46.29 30.31
C THR A 2 -18.53 -45.09 30.76
N GLN A 3 -17.23 -45.13 30.47
CA GLN A 3 -16.27 -44.07 30.78
C GLN A 3 -16.49 -42.85 29.87
N PRO A 4 -16.38 -41.61 30.38
CA PRO A 4 -16.34 -40.44 29.53
C PRO A 4 -14.91 -40.20 29.00
N LEU A 5 -14.80 -39.96 27.70
CA LEU A 5 -13.58 -39.53 27.01
C LEU A 5 -13.17 -38.14 27.51
N LYS A 6 -11.98 -38.04 28.11
CA LYS A 6 -11.32 -36.77 28.45
C LYS A 6 -10.61 -36.22 27.20
N CYS A 7 -11.18 -35.20 26.56
CA CYS A 7 -10.45 -34.37 25.61
C CYS A 7 -9.52 -33.44 26.40
N THR A 8 -8.22 -33.55 26.16
CA THR A 8 -7.20 -32.69 26.75
C THR A 8 -6.94 -31.58 25.74
N ILE A 9 -7.39 -30.36 26.03
CA ILE A 9 -7.05 -29.16 25.24
C ILE A 9 -5.64 -28.74 25.65
N SER A 10 -4.67 -28.96 24.77
CA SER A 10 -3.34 -28.40 24.89
C SER A 10 -3.38 -26.92 24.54
N VAL A 11 -3.13 -26.08 25.54
CA VAL A 11 -2.98 -24.63 25.41
C VAL A 11 -1.72 -24.36 24.59
N VAL A 12 -1.89 -23.91 23.35
CA VAL A 12 -0.80 -23.32 22.57
C VAL A 12 -0.51 -21.97 23.22
N SER A 13 0.71 -21.80 23.72
CA SER A 13 1.16 -20.56 24.31
C SER A 13 1.20 -19.47 23.23
N ASP A 14 0.34 -18.45 23.38
CA ASP A 14 0.36 -17.22 22.61
C ASP A 14 1.64 -16.44 22.92
N SER A 15 2.69 -16.69 22.14
CA SER A 15 3.69 -15.67 21.85
C SER A 15 3.25 -14.97 20.56
N PRO A 16 3.10 -13.63 20.53
CA PRO A 16 2.76 -12.94 19.29
C PRO A 16 3.82 -13.27 18.24
N PRO A 17 3.44 -13.43 16.96
CA PRO A 17 4.44 -13.61 15.91
C PRO A 17 5.29 -12.35 15.91
N ARG A 18 6.54 -12.47 16.39
CA ARG A 18 7.56 -11.46 16.15
C ARG A 18 7.61 -11.31 14.63
N LEU A 19 7.20 -10.16 14.12
CA LEU A 19 7.54 -9.72 12.77
C LEU A 19 9.04 -9.85 12.66
N VAL A 20 9.48 -10.92 11.99
CA VAL A 20 10.84 -11.03 11.52
C VAL A 20 10.96 -9.88 10.54
N SER A 21 11.60 -8.79 10.98
CA SER A 21 12.05 -7.72 10.09
C SER A 21 13.11 -8.32 9.18
N ALA A 22 12.66 -9.04 8.16
CA ALA A 22 13.40 -9.17 6.94
C ALA A 22 13.53 -7.74 6.43
N ASN A 23 14.75 -7.20 6.47
CA ASN A 23 15.07 -5.84 6.07
C ASN A 23 14.86 -5.73 4.55
N ASN A 24 13.61 -5.73 4.12
CA ASN A 24 13.18 -5.74 2.73
C ASN A 24 13.21 -4.34 2.13
N HIS A 25 13.64 -3.34 2.92
CA HIS A 25 13.73 -1.93 2.53
C HIS A 25 12.44 -1.37 1.92
N LYS A 26 11.27 -1.94 2.26
CA LYS A 26 9.94 -1.45 1.86
C LYS A 26 9.25 -0.81 3.07
N PRO A 27 8.38 0.19 2.88
CA PRO A 27 7.52 0.71 3.95
C PRO A 27 6.68 -0.42 4.58
N LEU A 28 6.31 -0.24 5.84
CA LEU A 28 5.46 -1.21 6.54
C LEU A 28 4.08 -1.31 5.85
N PRO A 29 3.41 -2.48 5.90
CA PRO A 29 2.05 -2.63 5.34
C PRO A 29 1.05 -1.58 5.84
N ALA A 30 1.20 -1.12 7.09
CA ALA A 30 0.42 -0.01 7.65
C ALA A 30 0.66 1.32 6.90
N GLU A 31 1.92 1.69 6.66
CA GLU A 31 2.31 2.91 5.92
C GLU A 31 1.84 2.84 4.46
N VAL A 32 1.95 1.67 3.83
CA VAL A 32 1.43 1.43 2.47
C VAL A 32 -0.10 1.62 2.45
N SER A 33 -0.82 1.04 3.43
CA SER A 33 -2.28 1.20 3.53
C SER A 33 -2.68 2.66 3.74
N ARG A 34 -1.98 3.39 4.62
CA ARG A 34 -2.18 4.83 4.85
C ARG A 34 -1.91 5.65 3.59
N THR A 35 -0.91 5.26 2.80
CA THR A 35 -0.61 5.88 1.51
C THR A 35 -1.72 5.64 0.48
N ILE A 36 -2.24 4.42 0.38
CA ILE A 36 -3.34 4.06 -0.54
C ILE A 36 -4.57 4.91 -0.25
N VAL A 37 -5.03 4.97 1.00
CA VAL A 37 -6.25 5.74 1.33
C VAL A 37 -6.08 7.25 1.23
N GLU A 38 -4.84 7.74 1.36
CA GLU A 38 -4.52 9.15 1.19
C GLU A 38 -4.46 9.55 -0.29
N LEU A 39 -4.04 8.66 -1.20
CA LEU A 39 -4.01 8.93 -2.64
C LEU A 39 -5.33 8.63 -3.35
N SER A 40 -6.06 7.60 -2.93
CA SER A 40 -7.30 7.17 -3.57
C SER A 40 -8.54 7.79 -2.91
N SER A 41 -9.54 8.19 -3.69
CA SER A 41 -10.76 8.83 -3.19
C SER A 41 -12.04 8.02 -3.45
N VAL A 42 -11.90 6.86 -4.09
CA VAL A 42 -12.97 5.95 -4.47
C VAL A 42 -12.61 4.55 -3.99
N GLY A 43 -13.62 3.81 -3.51
CA GLY A 43 -13.47 2.43 -3.09
C GLY A 43 -14.77 1.65 -3.23
N THR A 44 -14.74 0.38 -2.86
CA THR A 44 -15.92 -0.48 -2.79
C THR A 44 -16.28 -0.71 -1.32
N LEU A 45 -17.43 -0.22 -0.91
CA LEU A 45 -18.00 -0.51 0.40
C LEU A 45 -18.78 -1.83 0.29
N SER A 46 -18.40 -2.80 1.11
CA SER A 46 -19.10 -4.07 1.26
C SER A 46 -19.85 -4.10 2.59
N THR A 47 -21.13 -4.46 2.54
CA THR A 47 -22.04 -4.51 3.70
C THR A 47 -22.84 -5.81 3.67
N ILE A 48 -23.53 -6.10 4.78
CA ILE A 48 -24.49 -7.20 4.87
C ILE A 48 -25.89 -6.63 4.69
N THR A 49 -26.61 -7.12 3.68
CA THR A 49 -28.00 -6.73 3.43
C THR A 49 -28.93 -7.26 4.52
N ARG A 50 -30.15 -6.72 4.62
CA ARG A 50 -31.16 -7.16 5.60
C ARG A 50 -31.53 -8.65 5.49
N VAL A 51 -31.32 -9.26 4.32
CA VAL A 51 -31.57 -10.70 4.07
C VAL A 51 -30.31 -11.57 4.28
N GLY A 52 -29.21 -10.99 4.75
CA GLY A 52 -27.95 -11.68 5.08
C GLY A 52 -26.96 -11.84 3.92
N SER A 53 -27.31 -11.41 2.71
CA SER A 53 -26.41 -11.49 1.55
C SER A 53 -25.34 -10.37 1.59
N PRO A 54 -24.09 -10.63 1.19
CA PRO A 54 -23.09 -9.59 1.01
C PRO A 54 -23.42 -8.71 -0.20
N LEU A 55 -23.21 -7.40 -0.07
CA LEU A 55 -23.40 -6.42 -1.14
C LEU A 55 -22.23 -5.44 -1.18
N GLY A 56 -21.54 -5.39 -2.31
CA GLY A 56 -20.50 -4.40 -2.61
C GLY A 56 -21.00 -3.33 -3.57
N TYR A 57 -20.72 -2.05 -3.28
CA TYR A 57 -21.01 -0.94 -4.18
C TYR A 57 -19.97 0.18 -4.08
N GLY A 58 -19.82 0.95 -5.17
CA GLY A 58 -18.85 2.04 -5.24
C GLY A 58 -19.22 3.20 -4.32
N VAL A 59 -18.23 3.73 -3.60
CA VAL A 59 -18.35 4.89 -2.73
C VAL A 59 -17.17 5.84 -2.93
N ARG A 60 -17.40 7.13 -2.66
CA ARG A 60 -16.33 8.09 -2.41
C ARG A 60 -16.05 8.14 -0.92
N PHE A 61 -14.80 8.39 -0.56
CA PHE A 61 -14.41 8.54 0.83
C PHE A 61 -13.34 9.61 1.00
N ALA A 62 -13.34 10.23 2.18
CA ALA A 62 -12.21 10.98 2.71
C ALA A 62 -11.59 10.19 3.87
N VAL A 63 -10.48 10.68 4.42
CA VAL A 63 -9.88 10.12 5.63
C VAL A 63 -9.56 11.23 6.62
N ASP A 64 -9.64 10.91 7.91
CA ASP A 64 -9.12 11.78 8.95
C ASP A 64 -7.59 11.63 9.13
N LEU A 65 -7.02 12.30 10.14
CA LEU A 65 -5.59 12.26 10.43
C LEU A 65 -5.07 10.86 10.80
N ASN A 66 -5.92 10.01 11.38
CA ASN A 66 -5.56 8.65 11.77
C ASN A 66 -5.83 7.64 10.63
N GLY A 67 -6.45 8.09 9.54
CA GLY A 67 -6.82 7.23 8.41
C GLY A 67 -8.18 6.58 8.52
N THR A 68 -9.00 6.99 9.48
CA THR A 68 -10.38 6.54 9.59
C THR A 68 -11.14 6.95 8.33
N PRO A 69 -11.72 6.02 7.55
CA PRO A 69 -12.51 6.37 6.39
C PRO A 69 -13.77 7.14 6.79
N VAL A 70 -14.00 8.25 6.10
CA VAL A 70 -15.19 9.10 6.21
C VAL A 70 -16.01 8.95 4.95
N LEU A 71 -17.26 8.55 5.11
CA LEU A 71 -18.21 8.29 4.04
C LEU A 71 -19.38 9.26 4.14
N CYS A 72 -19.92 9.65 2.99
CA CYS A 72 -21.17 10.41 2.91
C CYS A 72 -22.27 9.50 2.37
N LEU A 73 -23.10 9.00 3.28
CA LEU A 73 -24.19 8.08 2.96
C LEU A 73 -25.53 8.74 3.30
N ASN A 74 -26.52 8.56 2.42
CA ASN A 74 -27.86 9.07 2.66
C ASN A 74 -28.59 8.09 3.60
N GLU A 75 -29.26 8.58 4.64
CA GLU A 75 -30.04 7.74 5.57
C GLU A 75 -31.20 6.99 4.90
N SER A 76 -31.69 7.52 3.77
CA SER A 76 -32.70 6.85 2.94
C SER A 76 -32.13 5.68 2.13
N ASP A 77 -30.81 5.45 2.21
CA ASP A 77 -30.13 4.39 1.49
C ASP A 77 -30.41 3.03 2.13
N THR A 78 -31.32 2.30 1.50
CA THR A 78 -31.75 0.96 1.95
C THR A 78 -30.69 -0.14 1.73
N ARG A 79 -29.53 0.19 1.12
CA ARG A 79 -28.49 -0.79 0.78
C ARG A 79 -27.74 -1.35 1.99
N PHE A 80 -27.74 -0.65 3.12
CA PHE A 80 -27.14 -1.13 4.36
C PHE A 80 -28.17 -1.22 5.49
N SER A 81 -27.90 -2.13 6.43
CA SER A 81 -28.73 -2.31 7.62
C SER A 81 -28.12 -1.52 8.78
N PHE A 82 -28.95 -0.81 9.55
CA PHE A 82 -28.50 -0.20 10.81
C PHE A 82 -28.35 -1.23 11.94
N ASP A 83 -28.93 -2.42 11.77
CA ASP A 83 -28.85 -3.52 12.75
C ASP A 83 -27.52 -4.29 12.65
N ASP A 84 -26.96 -4.42 11.44
CA ASP A 84 -25.66 -5.06 11.20
C ASP A 84 -24.71 -4.05 10.57
N ARG A 85 -23.88 -3.46 11.43
CA ARG A 85 -22.94 -2.39 11.05
C ARG A 85 -21.65 -2.92 10.45
N ARG A 86 -21.44 -4.25 10.40
CA ARG A 86 -20.20 -4.83 9.88
C ARG A 86 -20.05 -4.49 8.41
N CYS A 87 -18.89 -3.92 8.08
CA CYS A 87 -18.58 -3.52 6.72
C CYS A 87 -17.11 -3.70 6.40
N SER A 88 -16.77 -3.55 5.13
CA SER A 88 -15.40 -3.37 4.71
C SER A 88 -15.29 -2.38 3.57
N LEU A 89 -14.25 -1.54 3.58
CA LEU A 89 -13.91 -0.65 2.48
C LEU A 89 -12.67 -1.18 1.77
N HIS A 90 -12.83 -1.60 0.51
CA HIS A 90 -11.74 -1.98 -0.36
C HIS A 90 -11.29 -0.80 -1.22
N VAL A 91 -10.00 -0.51 -1.24
CA VAL A 91 -9.38 0.61 -1.95
C VAL A 91 -8.18 0.09 -2.73
N GLN A 92 -8.01 0.61 -3.94
CA GLN A 92 -6.92 0.27 -4.85
C GLN A 92 -6.13 1.52 -5.20
N LEU A 93 -4.83 1.35 -5.46
CA LEU A 93 -3.96 2.38 -6.01
C LEU A 93 -3.25 1.79 -7.22
N GLU A 94 -3.58 2.23 -8.42
CA GLU A 94 -2.85 1.82 -9.62
C GLU A 94 -1.49 2.52 -9.69
N GLN A 95 -0.44 1.77 -10.05
CA GLN A 95 0.91 2.28 -10.16
C GLN A 95 1.50 1.93 -11.54
N CYS A 96 2.25 2.87 -12.12
CA CYS A 96 2.92 2.71 -13.40
C CYS A 96 1.97 2.25 -14.54
N GLY A 97 0.83 2.93 -14.68
CA GLY A 97 -0.18 2.61 -15.70
C GLY A 97 -0.81 1.21 -15.52
N GLY A 98 -1.05 0.80 -14.26
CA GLY A 98 -1.70 -0.47 -13.94
C GLY A 98 -0.79 -1.71 -13.95
N ARG A 99 0.53 -1.53 -13.98
CA ARG A 99 1.51 -2.64 -13.92
C ARG A 99 1.63 -3.27 -12.53
N ARG A 100 1.20 -2.55 -11.51
CA ARG A 100 1.07 -3.02 -10.13
C ARG A 100 -0.08 -2.26 -9.48
N THR A 101 -0.90 -2.95 -8.71
CA THR A 101 -2.01 -2.32 -8.00
C THR A 101 -2.03 -2.74 -6.54
N PRO A 102 -1.27 -2.03 -5.67
CA PRO A 102 -1.41 -2.21 -4.24
C PRO A 102 -2.85 -1.92 -3.77
N GLN A 103 -3.32 -2.73 -2.83
CA GLN A 103 -4.69 -2.69 -2.34
C GLN A 103 -4.70 -2.70 -0.82
N CYS A 104 -5.73 -2.08 -0.24
CA CYS A 104 -6.06 -2.29 1.16
C CYS A 104 -7.56 -2.52 1.34
N THR A 105 -7.91 -3.40 2.27
CA THR A 105 -9.31 -3.63 2.68
C THR A 105 -9.41 -3.37 4.17
N ILE A 106 -10.09 -2.28 4.53
CA ILE A 106 -10.36 -1.89 5.91
C ILE A 106 -11.62 -2.62 6.36
N GLN A 107 -11.51 -3.47 7.37
CA GLN A 107 -12.66 -4.12 8.01
C GLN A 107 -13.02 -3.40 9.29
N GLY A 108 -14.31 -3.25 9.54
CA GLY A 108 -14.77 -2.51 10.70
C GLY A 108 -16.29 -2.44 10.81
N ASN A 109 -16.75 -1.49 11.61
CA ASN A 109 -18.16 -1.20 11.79
C ASN A 109 -18.47 0.20 11.26
N LEU A 110 -19.55 0.31 10.48
CA LEU A 110 -20.09 1.58 10.05
C LEU A 110 -20.72 2.27 11.26
N ASP A 111 -20.16 3.40 11.66
CA ASP A 111 -20.62 4.17 12.80
C ASP A 111 -21.00 5.60 12.40
N LYS A 112 -21.89 6.18 13.19
CA LYS A 112 -22.35 7.57 13.02
C LYS A 112 -21.91 8.39 14.23
N PRO A 113 -20.89 9.25 14.09
CA PRO A 113 -20.45 10.09 15.19
C PRO A 113 -21.56 11.01 15.70
N GLU A 114 -21.77 11.07 17.01
CA GLU A 114 -22.78 11.96 17.62
C GLU A 114 -22.17 13.30 18.08
N ASP A 115 -20.86 13.35 18.30
CA ASP A 115 -20.17 14.54 18.77
C ASP A 115 -20.06 15.61 17.66
N SER A 116 -20.69 16.76 17.88
CA SER A 116 -20.70 17.88 16.94
C SER A 116 -19.31 18.42 16.57
N MET A 117 -18.32 18.36 17.47
CA MET A 117 -16.96 18.81 17.18
C MET A 117 -16.26 17.80 16.27
N VAL A 118 -16.48 16.51 16.48
CA VAL A 118 -16.00 15.44 15.59
C VAL A 118 -16.64 15.58 14.20
N LEU A 119 -17.96 15.70 14.12
CA LEU A 119 -18.68 15.87 12.86
C LEU A 119 -18.14 17.04 12.03
N ARG A 120 -17.93 18.22 12.64
CA ARG A 120 -17.33 19.37 11.95
C ARG A 120 -15.94 19.09 11.39
N LYS A 121 -15.10 18.34 12.12
CA LYS A 121 -13.77 17.95 11.63
C LYS A 121 -13.88 17.00 10.43
N LEU A 122 -14.79 16.04 10.49
CA LEU A 122 -15.02 15.08 9.41
C LEU A 122 -15.60 15.75 8.15
N SER A 123 -16.57 16.65 8.32
CA SER A 123 -17.08 17.48 7.21
C SER A 123 -16.00 18.37 6.61
N SER A 124 -15.09 18.91 7.43
CA SER A 124 -13.93 19.66 6.94
C SER A 124 -12.95 18.79 6.16
N ALA A 125 -12.71 17.54 6.60
CA ALA A 125 -11.89 16.58 5.86
C ALA A 125 -12.51 16.22 4.50
N TRP A 126 -13.83 16.02 4.47
CA TRP A 126 -14.59 15.81 3.22
C TRP A 126 -14.48 17.00 2.28
N ASN A 127 -14.74 18.22 2.79
CA ASN A 127 -14.65 19.45 2.00
C ASN A 127 -13.24 19.67 1.47
N LYS A 128 -12.19 19.45 2.29
CA LYS A 128 -10.80 19.56 1.84
C LYS A 128 -10.49 18.60 0.70
N ARG A 129 -11.06 17.40 0.72
CA ARG A 129 -10.81 16.36 -0.29
C ARG A 129 -11.56 16.60 -1.59
N PHE A 130 -12.82 17.02 -1.52
CA PHE A 130 -13.73 17.07 -2.67
C PHE A 130 -14.16 18.48 -3.08
N ASN A 131 -13.83 19.50 -2.28
CA ASN A 131 -14.34 20.86 -2.42
C ASN A 131 -15.88 20.91 -2.46
N GLU A 132 -16.50 20.09 -1.60
CA GLU A 132 -17.96 19.91 -1.47
C GLU A 132 -18.38 20.08 0.00
N GLU A 133 -19.47 20.80 0.26
CA GLU A 133 -20.12 20.82 1.57
C GLU A 133 -21.03 19.59 1.70
N VAL A 134 -21.14 19.07 2.93
CA VAL A 134 -22.00 17.92 3.23
C VAL A 134 -22.73 18.14 4.55
N GLU A 135 -23.98 17.70 4.58
CA GLU A 135 -24.78 17.70 5.81
C GLU A 135 -24.18 16.72 6.83
N GLU A 136 -24.03 17.17 8.08
CA GLU A 136 -23.50 16.33 9.17
C GLU A 136 -24.32 15.05 9.38
N SER A 137 -25.62 15.07 9.04
CA SER A 137 -26.51 13.91 9.07
C SER A 137 -26.09 12.77 8.14
N CYS A 138 -25.33 13.07 7.08
CA CYS A 138 -24.88 12.12 6.08
C CYS A 138 -23.47 11.57 6.35
N ILE A 139 -22.79 12.06 7.39
CA ILE A 139 -21.44 11.63 7.74
C ILE A 139 -21.48 10.29 8.48
N TYR A 140 -20.73 9.33 7.95
CA TYR A 140 -20.44 8.05 8.57
C TYR A 140 -18.94 7.82 8.61
N VAL A 141 -18.49 7.03 9.56
CA VAL A 141 -17.10 6.57 9.66
C VAL A 141 -17.05 5.05 9.69
N ILE A 142 -15.91 4.48 9.34
CA ILE A 142 -15.63 3.06 9.59
C ILE A 142 -14.73 2.99 10.82
N ASP A 143 -15.26 2.48 11.94
CA ASP A 143 -14.46 2.13 13.11
C ASP A 143 -13.58 0.92 12.77
N VAL A 144 -12.27 1.15 12.65
CA VAL A 144 -11.31 0.22 12.05
C VAL A 144 -10.98 -0.92 13.01
N GLU A 145 -11.32 -2.15 12.65
CA GLU A 145 -10.99 -3.35 13.43
C GLU A 145 -9.70 -4.04 12.96
N ARG A 146 -9.38 -3.93 11.66
CA ARG A 146 -8.13 -4.39 11.05
C ARG A 146 -8.08 -4.00 9.58
N VAL A 147 -6.88 -4.00 9.00
CA VAL A 147 -6.68 -3.70 7.58
C VAL A 147 -5.93 -4.85 6.91
N LEU A 148 -6.42 -5.35 5.79
CA LEU A 148 -5.68 -6.28 4.93
C LEU A 148 -4.95 -5.48 3.86
N GLN A 149 -3.62 -5.51 3.86
CA GLN A 149 -2.79 -4.89 2.83
C GLN A 149 -2.31 -5.95 1.83
N ILE A 150 -2.41 -5.67 0.53
CA ILE A 150 -1.97 -6.57 -0.54
C ILE A 150 -1.05 -5.76 -1.47
N GLU A 151 0.12 -6.29 -1.83
CA GLU A 151 1.09 -5.59 -2.70
C GLU A 151 0.63 -5.53 -4.16
N ASP A 152 -0.01 -6.59 -4.67
CA ASP A 152 -0.59 -6.66 -6.01
C ASP A 152 -1.68 -7.76 -6.08
N TYR A 153 -2.38 -7.86 -7.21
CA TYR A 153 -3.31 -8.95 -7.45
C TYR A 153 -2.65 -10.34 -7.33
N ALA A 154 -3.47 -11.34 -6.95
CA ALA A 154 -3.05 -12.74 -6.76
C ALA A 154 -2.04 -12.96 -5.62
N GLU A 155 -2.03 -12.08 -4.61
CA GLU A 155 -1.26 -12.22 -3.38
C GLU A 155 -2.17 -12.35 -2.15
N ASP A 156 -1.69 -13.09 -1.14
CA ASP A 156 -2.47 -13.36 0.08
C ASP A 156 -2.67 -12.12 0.98
N GLY A 157 -1.72 -11.18 0.93
CA GLY A 157 -1.71 -9.98 1.77
C GLY A 157 -1.29 -10.21 3.22
N ILE A 158 -1.21 -9.11 3.98
CA ILE A 158 -0.80 -9.06 5.39
C ILE A 158 -1.86 -8.30 6.18
N TRP A 159 -2.27 -8.86 7.32
CA TRP A 159 -3.16 -8.18 8.27
C TRP A 159 -2.38 -7.17 9.12
N VAL A 160 -2.94 -5.98 9.23
CA VAL A 160 -2.45 -4.85 10.02
C VAL A 160 -3.45 -4.57 11.14
N THR A 161 -2.95 -4.38 12.35
CA THR A 161 -3.80 -4.04 13.51
C THR A 161 -4.28 -2.59 13.45
N PRO A 162 -5.39 -2.24 14.14
CA PRO A 162 -5.88 -0.86 14.19
C PRO A 162 -4.83 0.13 14.71
N SER A 163 -4.08 -0.25 15.74
CA SER A 163 -3.04 0.59 16.32
C SER A 163 -1.87 0.83 15.37
N GLU A 164 -1.43 -0.19 14.63
CA GLU A 164 -0.38 -0.04 13.62
C GLU A 164 -0.85 0.86 12.48
N TYR A 165 -2.08 0.68 12.01
CA TYR A 165 -2.67 1.51 10.97
C TYR A 165 -2.82 2.97 11.41
N ALA A 166 -3.42 3.21 12.58
CA ALA A 166 -3.70 4.56 13.06
C ALA A 166 -2.43 5.36 13.42
N SER A 167 -1.37 4.68 13.83
CA SER A 167 -0.08 5.31 14.16
C SER A 167 0.87 5.44 12.97
N ALA A 168 0.54 4.83 11.83
CA ALA A 168 1.35 4.91 10.63
C ALA A 168 1.06 6.21 9.86
N GLU A 169 2.12 6.76 9.27
CA GLU A 169 2.06 7.94 8.42
C GLU A 169 2.05 7.52 6.94
N PRO A 170 1.27 8.18 6.08
CA PRO A 170 1.39 8.02 4.64
C PRO A 170 2.79 8.42 4.16
N ASP A 171 3.31 7.75 3.14
CA ASP A 171 4.66 7.98 2.62
C ASP A 171 4.88 9.44 2.21
N PRO A 172 6.00 10.08 2.58
CA PRO A 172 6.25 11.50 2.30
C PRO A 172 6.39 11.81 0.80
N LEU A 173 6.73 10.82 -0.05
CA LEU A 173 6.86 10.99 -1.50
C LEU A 173 5.56 10.71 -2.25
N ARG A 174 4.51 10.21 -1.60
CA ARG A 174 3.26 9.77 -2.23
C ARG A 174 2.68 10.73 -3.29
N ALA A 175 2.77 12.04 -3.03
CA ALA A 175 2.19 13.07 -3.90
C ALA A 175 3.01 13.31 -5.19
N CYS A 176 4.30 12.95 -5.20
CA CYS A 176 5.18 13.10 -6.37
C CYS A 176 5.65 11.75 -6.95
N ALA A 177 5.38 10.62 -6.28
CA ALA A 177 5.92 9.31 -6.64
C ALA A 177 5.60 8.87 -8.07
N GLU A 178 4.37 9.04 -8.53
CA GLU A 178 3.97 8.69 -9.90
C GLU A 178 4.74 9.52 -10.93
N LYS A 179 4.71 10.85 -10.78
CA LYS A 179 5.43 11.78 -11.65
C LYS A 179 6.94 11.53 -11.63
N PHE A 180 7.50 11.20 -10.47
CA PHE A 180 8.92 10.85 -10.34
C PHE A 180 9.25 9.61 -11.16
N ALA A 181 8.45 8.53 -11.01
CA ALA A 181 8.66 7.30 -11.78
C ALA A 181 8.56 7.57 -13.29
N ASP A 182 7.60 8.37 -13.73
CA ASP A 182 7.44 8.75 -15.14
C ASP A 182 8.62 9.57 -15.68
N GLU A 183 9.09 10.58 -14.93
CA GLU A 183 10.27 11.38 -15.28
C GLU A 183 11.49 10.48 -15.46
N ILE A 184 11.75 9.57 -14.50
CA ILE A 184 12.88 8.65 -14.55
C ILE A 184 12.77 7.68 -15.72
N ASN A 185 11.60 7.08 -15.93
CA ASN A 185 11.39 6.15 -17.04
C ASN A 185 11.53 6.82 -18.41
N THR A 186 11.24 8.13 -18.50
CA THR A 186 11.34 8.88 -19.75
C THR A 186 12.76 9.39 -20.02
N HIS A 187 13.49 9.84 -18.99
CA HIS A 187 14.76 10.57 -19.17
C HIS A 187 15.99 9.83 -18.64
N ASN A 188 15.81 8.85 -17.76
CA ASN A 188 16.89 8.15 -17.05
C ASN A 188 16.78 6.61 -17.15
N LYS A 189 16.11 6.10 -18.19
CA LYS A 189 15.95 4.64 -18.39
C LYS A 189 17.30 3.89 -18.42
N ASP A 190 18.35 4.51 -18.95
CA ASP A 190 19.68 3.88 -19.06
C ASP A 190 20.32 3.74 -17.67
N ASP A 191 20.02 4.66 -16.74
CA ASP A 191 20.45 4.53 -15.34
C ASP A 191 19.68 3.40 -14.63
N VAL A 192 18.36 3.30 -14.85
CA VAL A 192 17.54 2.20 -14.31
C VAL A 192 18.04 0.85 -14.81
N TYR A 193 18.38 0.74 -16.10
CA TYR A 193 19.00 -0.45 -16.67
C TYR A 193 20.37 -0.74 -16.02
N ARG A 194 21.22 0.28 -15.85
CA ARG A 194 22.52 0.13 -15.17
C ARG A 194 22.35 -0.36 -13.73
N PHE A 195 21.36 0.13 -13.01
CA PHE A 195 21.05 -0.32 -11.64
C PHE A 195 20.77 -1.81 -11.57
N CYS A 196 20.04 -2.36 -12.53
CA CYS A 196 19.75 -3.79 -12.55
C CYS A 196 21.03 -4.64 -12.66
N ASN A 197 22.05 -4.17 -13.38
CA ASN A 197 23.32 -4.90 -13.53
C ASN A 197 24.28 -4.70 -12.36
N ILE A 198 24.29 -3.49 -11.78
CA ILE A 198 25.24 -3.09 -10.73
C ILE A 198 24.72 -3.41 -9.33
N TYR A 199 23.48 -3.05 -9.02
CA TYR A 199 22.90 -3.14 -7.68
C TYR A 199 22.13 -4.43 -7.42
N ALA A 200 21.68 -5.15 -8.45
CA ALA A 200 20.99 -6.43 -8.28
C ALA A 200 21.87 -7.61 -8.72
N ASP A 201 21.72 -8.72 -8.01
CA ASP A 201 22.38 -10.00 -8.27
C ASP A 201 21.46 -10.86 -9.14
N LEU A 202 21.43 -10.54 -10.45
CA LEU A 202 20.57 -11.21 -11.42
C LEU A 202 21.31 -12.37 -12.09
N ASP A 203 20.68 -13.53 -12.17
CA ASP A 203 21.19 -14.73 -12.84
C ASP A 203 20.78 -14.81 -14.33
N PHE A 204 20.12 -13.77 -14.84
CA PHE A 204 19.69 -13.64 -16.23
C PHE A 204 20.05 -12.26 -16.81
N GLN A 205 20.12 -12.20 -18.14
CA GLN A 205 20.28 -10.93 -18.85
C GLN A 205 18.98 -10.11 -18.82
N VAL A 206 19.12 -8.82 -18.54
CA VAL A 206 18.04 -7.83 -18.56
C VAL A 206 17.77 -7.37 -20.00
N LEU A 207 16.52 -7.43 -20.45
CA LEU A 207 16.09 -6.88 -21.75
C LEU A 207 15.51 -5.47 -21.64
N ASP A 208 14.78 -5.20 -20.55
CA ASP A 208 14.14 -3.92 -20.29
C ASP A 208 13.96 -3.76 -18.78
N ALA A 209 13.94 -2.51 -18.31
CA ALA A 209 13.76 -2.19 -16.89
C ALA A 209 12.96 -0.90 -16.74
N LYS A 210 11.96 -0.91 -15.86
CA LYS A 210 11.10 0.25 -15.59
C LYS A 210 10.88 0.43 -14.10
N MET A 211 11.02 1.67 -13.63
CA MET A 211 10.62 2.05 -12.28
C MET A 211 9.10 1.99 -12.17
N VAL A 212 8.59 1.32 -11.14
CA VAL A 212 7.16 1.13 -10.89
C VAL A 212 6.65 2.16 -9.89
N TRP A 213 7.40 2.34 -8.80
CA TRP A 213 7.06 3.26 -7.72
C TRP A 213 8.30 3.66 -6.94
N VAL A 214 8.22 4.80 -6.26
CA VAL A 214 9.25 5.31 -5.34
C VAL A 214 8.59 5.71 -4.02
N ASP A 215 9.28 5.45 -2.92
CA ASP A 215 8.87 5.77 -1.56
C ASP A 215 10.10 6.21 -0.73
N ARG A 216 9.91 6.54 0.55
CA ARG A 216 10.97 7.06 1.42
C ARG A 216 12.21 6.16 1.57
N LEU A 217 12.08 4.85 1.30
CA LEU A 217 13.16 3.88 1.50
C LEU A 217 13.85 3.46 0.19
N GLY A 218 13.31 3.82 -0.98
CA GLY A 218 13.83 3.36 -2.26
C GLY A 218 12.77 3.33 -3.35
N PHE A 219 13.01 2.50 -4.35
CA PHE A 219 12.11 2.34 -5.49
C PHE A 219 12.05 0.89 -5.97
N ASP A 220 10.91 0.53 -6.57
CA ASP A 220 10.70 -0.78 -7.16
C ASP A 220 10.90 -0.71 -8.68
N VAL A 221 11.59 -1.72 -9.24
CA VAL A 221 11.85 -1.83 -10.68
C VAL A 221 11.29 -3.14 -11.19
N HIS A 222 10.49 -3.09 -12.26
CA HIS A 222 10.13 -4.25 -13.06
C HIS A 222 11.20 -4.49 -14.12
N VAL A 223 11.77 -5.69 -14.09
CA VAL A 223 12.86 -6.15 -14.95
C VAL A 223 12.32 -7.26 -15.85
N ARG A 224 12.46 -7.08 -17.17
CA ARG A 224 12.13 -8.11 -18.15
C ARG A 224 13.37 -8.94 -18.43
N SER A 225 13.28 -10.24 -18.20
CA SER A 225 14.34 -11.20 -18.53
C SER A 225 14.34 -11.57 -20.02
N VAL A 226 15.44 -12.16 -20.48
CA VAL A 226 15.54 -12.79 -21.82
C VAL A 226 14.52 -13.90 -22.07
N HIS A 227 13.95 -14.49 -21.01
CA HIS A 227 12.92 -15.53 -21.11
C HIS A 227 11.50 -14.96 -21.21
N GLY A 228 11.35 -13.63 -21.19
CA GLY A 228 10.05 -12.95 -21.23
C GLY A 228 9.38 -12.79 -19.87
N ASP A 229 9.89 -13.44 -18.83
CA ASP A 229 9.42 -13.27 -17.46
C ASP A 229 9.70 -11.85 -16.94
N ILE A 230 8.78 -11.32 -16.13
CA ILE A 230 8.90 -10.05 -15.43
C ILE A 230 9.18 -10.33 -13.95
N TYR A 231 10.20 -9.68 -13.41
CA TYR A 231 10.56 -9.72 -12.00
C TYR A 231 10.50 -8.31 -11.41
N GLU A 232 10.02 -8.18 -10.18
CA GLU A 232 10.13 -6.97 -9.37
C GLU A 232 11.39 -7.07 -8.50
N VAL A 233 12.17 -5.98 -8.49
CA VAL A 233 13.36 -5.81 -7.67
C VAL A 233 13.26 -4.53 -6.87
N ARG A 234 13.45 -4.64 -5.56
CA ARG A 234 13.49 -3.50 -4.64
C ARG A 234 14.89 -2.89 -4.59
N MET A 235 15.04 -1.65 -5.03
CA MET A 235 16.28 -0.89 -4.99
C MET A 235 16.26 0.10 -3.82
N PRO A 236 16.94 -0.19 -2.69
CA PRO A 236 16.94 0.71 -1.55
C PRO A 236 17.74 1.98 -1.85
N PHE A 237 17.27 3.11 -1.33
CA PHE A 237 18.13 4.28 -1.20
C PHE A 237 19.23 3.99 -0.16
N PRO A 238 20.43 4.60 -0.29
CA PRO A 238 21.49 4.46 0.72
C PRO A 238 21.06 4.94 2.12
N ARG A 239 20.10 5.86 2.17
CA ARG A 239 19.47 6.40 3.38
C ARG A 239 18.01 6.73 3.08
N GLU A 240 17.18 6.71 4.12
CA GLU A 240 15.81 7.21 4.04
C GLU A 240 15.78 8.67 3.57
N VAL A 241 14.83 8.96 2.68
CA VAL A 241 14.58 10.29 2.12
C VAL A 241 13.28 10.86 2.65
N THR A 242 13.19 12.18 2.77
CA THR A 242 12.05 12.85 3.43
C THR A 242 11.22 13.72 2.48
N ASP A 243 11.72 13.97 1.27
CA ASP A 243 11.08 14.84 0.29
C ASP A 243 11.57 14.53 -1.14
N GLU A 244 10.92 15.14 -2.14
CA GLU A 244 11.26 14.94 -3.55
C GLU A 244 12.73 15.30 -3.85
N LYS A 245 13.26 16.35 -3.22
CA LYS A 245 14.62 16.84 -3.47
C LYS A 245 15.66 15.81 -3.00
N SER A 246 15.48 15.28 -1.80
CA SER A 246 16.34 14.23 -1.25
C SER A 246 16.21 12.93 -2.02
N ALA A 247 15.01 12.55 -2.49
CA ALA A 247 14.82 11.42 -3.40
C ALA A 247 15.59 11.59 -4.73
N LYS A 248 15.47 12.76 -5.39
CA LYS A 248 16.21 13.08 -6.63
C LYS A 248 17.73 13.08 -6.40
N SER A 249 18.19 13.66 -5.29
CA SER A 249 19.61 13.65 -4.92
C SER A 249 20.13 12.23 -4.68
N SER A 250 19.34 11.40 -4.01
CA SER A 250 19.70 10.00 -3.70
C SER A 250 19.79 9.18 -4.98
N PHE A 251 18.79 9.28 -5.86
CA PHE A 251 18.79 8.66 -7.19
C PHE A 251 20.03 9.08 -8.01
N ASN A 252 20.31 10.38 -8.11
CA ASN A 252 21.48 10.88 -8.86
C ASN A 252 22.81 10.37 -8.30
N GLY A 253 22.94 10.29 -6.96
CA GLY A 253 24.11 9.71 -6.31
C GLY A 253 24.27 8.23 -6.66
N MET A 254 23.17 7.47 -6.68
CA MET A 254 23.18 6.07 -7.14
C MET A 254 23.54 5.96 -8.62
N SER A 255 23.06 6.85 -9.49
CA SER A 255 23.41 6.90 -10.93
C SER A 255 24.90 7.11 -11.14
N GLN A 256 25.48 8.09 -10.44
CA GLN A 256 26.90 8.38 -10.50
C GLN A 256 27.74 7.19 -10.05
N LEU A 257 27.42 6.60 -8.89
CA LEU A 257 28.14 5.45 -8.35
C LEU A 257 28.05 4.24 -9.29
N ALA A 258 26.87 3.96 -9.84
CA ALA A 258 26.69 2.85 -10.78
C ALA A 258 27.51 3.05 -12.06
N TRP A 259 27.58 4.29 -12.57
CA TRP A 259 28.41 4.64 -13.71
C TRP A 259 29.91 4.48 -13.41
N GLU A 260 30.39 4.90 -12.24
CA GLU A 260 31.79 4.73 -11.83
C GLU A 260 32.19 3.26 -11.72
N VAL A 261 31.30 2.42 -11.16
CA VAL A 261 31.51 0.96 -11.09
C VAL A 261 31.52 0.35 -12.49
N GLU A 262 30.57 0.69 -13.36
CA GLU A 262 30.52 0.21 -14.75
C GLU A 262 31.79 0.60 -15.54
N LYS A 263 32.35 1.77 -15.29
CA LYS A 263 33.61 2.25 -15.91
C LYS A 263 34.87 1.69 -15.26
N ASN A 264 34.76 0.80 -14.27
CA ASN A 264 35.87 0.26 -13.48
C ASN A 264 36.71 1.36 -12.80
N ILE A 265 36.09 2.49 -12.47
CA ILE A 265 36.72 3.58 -11.70
C ILE A 265 36.71 3.22 -10.22
N LEU A 266 35.66 2.56 -9.76
CA LEU A 266 35.45 2.19 -8.36
C LEU A 266 35.08 0.71 -8.26
N VAL A 267 35.61 0.02 -7.24
CA VAL A 267 35.23 -1.36 -6.91
C VAL A 267 34.03 -1.32 -5.96
N PRO A 268 32.90 -1.97 -6.28
CA PRO A 268 31.69 -1.88 -5.49
C PRO A 268 31.86 -2.55 -4.12
N GLU A 269 31.84 -1.77 -3.04
CA GLU A 269 31.85 -2.25 -1.65
C GLU A 269 30.43 -2.25 -1.05
N PHE A 270 29.45 -2.80 -1.77
CA PHE A 270 28.09 -2.95 -1.28
C PHE A 270 27.52 -4.32 -1.61
N LYS A 271 26.53 -4.76 -0.81
CA LYS A 271 25.78 -5.98 -1.09
C LYS A 271 24.76 -5.71 -2.19
N LYS A 272 24.77 -6.55 -3.22
CA LYS A 272 23.73 -6.54 -4.24
C LYS A 272 22.40 -7.05 -3.67
N VAL A 273 21.31 -6.56 -4.23
CA VAL A 273 19.95 -7.04 -3.96
C VAL A 273 19.80 -8.43 -4.56
N GLN A 274 19.43 -9.40 -3.74
CA GLN A 274 19.25 -10.80 -4.15
C GLN A 274 17.77 -11.22 -4.23
N HIS A 275 16.87 -10.45 -3.62
CA HIS A 275 15.45 -10.79 -3.61
C HIS A 275 14.77 -10.32 -4.89
N LEU A 276 14.28 -11.30 -5.65
CA LEU A 276 13.54 -11.13 -6.89
C LEU A 276 12.14 -11.70 -6.70
N LYS A 277 11.12 -10.89 -6.94
CA LYS A 277 9.72 -11.35 -6.91
C LYS A 277 9.24 -11.52 -8.34
N LYS A 278 8.93 -12.75 -8.76
CA LYS A 278 8.34 -12.97 -10.08
C LYS A 278 6.93 -12.37 -10.11
N VAL A 279 6.65 -11.49 -11.08
CA VAL A 279 5.33 -10.88 -11.25
C VAL A 279 4.45 -11.84 -12.04
N ILE A 280 3.31 -12.22 -11.48
CA ILE A 280 2.38 -13.18 -12.09
C ILE A 280 1.17 -12.37 -12.60
N GLY A 281 0.83 -12.52 -13.88
CA GLY A 281 -0.49 -12.08 -14.38
C GLY A 281 -0.55 -10.85 -15.28
N ASN A 282 0.55 -10.15 -15.56
CA ASN A 282 0.52 -9.00 -16.48
C ASN A 282 1.00 -9.36 -17.89
N SER A 283 0.04 -9.60 -18.79
CA SER A 283 0.27 -9.46 -20.23
C SER A 283 0.68 -8.00 -20.50
N ILE A 284 1.80 -7.83 -21.21
CA ILE A 284 2.43 -6.54 -21.56
C ILE A 284 1.46 -5.57 -22.22
#